data_AF-A0AAD5YVA6-F1
#
_entry.id   AF-A0AAD5YVA6-F1
#
_cell.length_a   1.000
_cell.length_b   1.000
_cell.length_c   1.000
_cell.angle_alpha   90.00
_cell.angle_beta   90.00
_cell.angle_gamma   90.00
#
_symmetry.space_group_name_H-M   'P 1'
#
loop_
_entity.id
_entity.type
_entity.pdbx_description
1 polymer ?
#
loop_
_entity_poly.entity_id
_entity_poly.type
_entity_poly.pdbx_seq_one_letter_code
_entity_poly.pdbx_strand_id
1 'polypeptide(L)'
;MASLLDRFEVIDLLSQTTFSGIFYGFSLILGSTCIHKLLKELKSKHRSVQHSTLLLSHSLLLLVFASLVLLTNNWVVISAYISLHNRAPGQPLPYEVTLVMLNSVSQIAISCLVTALELWRVSVIWTASPYMLPIVSFFTVCYFTMAGLEIYELILYNKGVDQHALDLSVLWIGAVLEPFIGFILISGRIIYVRRRIASLLNGVSPQSSNNYTSAIAIITESYTLMVVFQISTAISTTIFNPQQPPVFMLFARINPYSWVIASFLVLYRVLQNRAWSPSTEHELTTLRWNNETESLDNASNV
;
A
#
# COMPACT_ATOMS: atom_id res chain seq x y z
N MET A 1 27.19 -16.92 22.76
CA MET A 1 26.49 -15.62 22.96
C MET A 1 27.03 -14.56 21.99
N ALA A 2 28.35 -14.34 21.92
CA ALA A 2 28.96 -13.45 20.92
C ALA A 2 28.62 -13.80 19.45
N SER A 3 28.59 -15.09 19.09
CA SER A 3 28.26 -15.54 17.72
C SER A 3 26.79 -15.36 17.31
N LEU A 4 25.87 -15.12 18.25
CA LEU A 4 24.46 -14.86 17.96
C LEU A 4 24.21 -13.36 17.79
N LEU A 5 24.85 -12.53 18.62
CA LEU A 5 24.84 -11.08 18.47
C LEU A 5 25.39 -10.65 17.11
N ASP A 6 26.51 -11.24 16.70
CA ASP A 6 27.13 -10.98 15.40
C ASP A 6 26.19 -11.31 14.22
N ARG A 7 25.42 -12.41 14.34
CA ARG A 7 24.39 -12.76 13.32
C ARG A 7 23.23 -11.77 13.30
N PHE A 8 22.85 -11.20 14.43
CA PHE A 8 21.76 -10.21 14.48
C PHE A 8 22.17 -8.89 13.83
N GLU A 9 23.39 -8.42 14.11
CA GLU A 9 23.95 -7.22 13.48
C GLU A 9 24.04 -7.37 11.96
N VAL A 10 24.48 -8.54 11.48
CA VAL A 10 24.54 -8.82 10.04
C VAL A 10 23.14 -8.79 9.39
N ILE A 11 22.12 -9.37 10.02
CA ILE A 11 20.76 -9.38 9.45
C ILE A 11 20.16 -7.97 9.42
N ASP A 12 20.34 -7.18 10.48
CA ASP A 12 19.84 -5.80 10.52
C ASP A 12 20.56 -4.94 9.46
N LEU A 13 21.89 -5.07 9.34
CA LEU A 13 22.67 -4.38 8.33
C LEU A 13 22.22 -4.73 6.90
N LEU A 14 22.06 -6.02 6.60
CA LEU A 14 21.59 -6.50 5.30
C LEU A 14 20.16 -6.06 5.01
N SER A 15 19.30 -6.01 6.02
CA SER A 15 17.93 -5.50 5.89
C SER A 15 17.90 -4.02 5.53
N GLN A 16 18.64 -3.20 6.27
CA GLN A 16 18.65 -1.75 6.09
C GLN A 16 19.27 -1.31 4.77
N THR A 17 20.26 -2.04 4.27
CA THR A 17 21.01 -1.65 3.08
C THR A 17 20.54 -2.42 1.84
N THR A 18 20.80 -3.72 1.80
CA THR A 18 20.59 -4.58 0.62
C THR A 18 19.11 -4.80 0.33
N PHE A 19 18.34 -5.30 1.30
CA PHE A 19 16.93 -5.63 1.04
C PHE A 19 16.10 -4.36 0.83
N SER A 20 16.31 -3.33 1.65
CA SER A 20 15.68 -2.02 1.45
C SER A 20 16.01 -1.42 0.06
N GLY A 21 17.28 -1.51 -0.37
CA GLY A 21 17.69 -1.08 -1.71
C GLY A 21 17.00 -1.85 -2.84
N ILE A 22 16.85 -3.17 -2.71
CA ILE A 22 16.15 -4.01 -3.70
C ILE A 22 14.67 -3.61 -3.80
N PHE A 23 13.97 -3.51 -2.66
CA PHE A 23 12.55 -3.15 -2.64
C PHE A 23 12.30 -1.71 -3.12
N TYR A 24 13.20 -0.79 -2.76
CA TYR A 24 13.18 0.56 -3.34
C TYR A 24 13.40 0.53 -4.85
N GLY A 25 14.31 -0.31 -5.36
CA GLY A 25 14.50 -0.51 -6.80
C GLY A 25 13.23 -0.95 -7.51
N PHE A 26 12.48 -1.92 -6.96
CA PHE A 26 11.16 -2.29 -7.49
C PHE A 26 10.17 -1.13 -7.44
N SER A 27 10.13 -0.39 -6.33
CA SER A 27 9.29 0.80 -6.18
C SER A 27 9.59 1.85 -7.24
N LEU A 28 10.87 2.09 -7.54
CA LEU A 28 11.33 3.06 -8.53
C LEU A 28 10.95 2.64 -9.95
N ILE A 29 11.14 1.36 -10.31
CA ILE A 29 10.75 0.84 -11.64
C ILE A 29 9.24 0.97 -11.84
N LEU A 30 8.43 0.55 -10.86
CA LEU A 30 6.98 0.65 -10.92
C LEU A 30 6.50 2.10 -10.95
N GLY A 31 7.05 2.95 -10.07
CA GLY A 31 6.76 4.37 -10.01
C GLY A 31 7.09 5.09 -11.32
N SER A 32 8.27 4.83 -11.89
CA SER A 32 8.70 5.38 -13.19
C SER A 32 7.75 4.96 -14.33
N THR A 33 7.31 3.70 -14.32
CA THR A 33 6.35 3.19 -15.31
C THR A 33 4.98 3.88 -15.17
N CYS A 34 4.50 4.08 -13.94
CA CYS A 34 3.24 4.79 -13.67
C CYS A 34 3.33 6.25 -14.10
N ILE A 35 4.41 6.95 -13.72
CA ILE A 35 4.67 8.34 -14.08
C ILE A 35 4.73 8.50 -15.60
N HIS A 36 5.45 7.63 -16.31
CA HIS A 36 5.54 7.69 -17.77
C HIS A 36 4.16 7.58 -18.43
N LYS A 37 3.32 6.64 -17.96
CA LYS A 37 1.95 6.49 -18.46
C LYS A 37 1.08 7.71 -18.13
N LEU A 38 1.15 8.22 -16.90
CA LEU A 38 0.43 9.42 -16.48
C LEU A 38 0.82 10.66 -17.29
N LEU A 39 2.10 10.83 -17.57
CA LEU A 39 2.60 11.93 -18.42
C LEU A 39 2.11 11.79 -19.87
N LYS A 40 2.03 10.57 -20.39
CA LYS A 40 1.45 10.31 -21.72
C LYS A 40 -0.05 10.61 -21.73
N GLU A 41 -0.77 10.19 -20.69
CA GLU A 41 -2.19 10.50 -20.52
C GLU A 41 -2.44 12.01 -20.40
N LEU A 42 -1.59 12.76 -19.69
CA LEU A 42 -1.69 14.21 -19.56
C LEU A 42 -1.54 14.92 -20.92
N LYS A 43 -0.68 14.39 -21.80
CA LYS A 43 -0.48 14.90 -23.16
C LYS A 43 -1.65 14.57 -24.09
N SER A 44 -2.27 13.39 -23.93
CA SER A 44 -3.47 13.03 -24.67
C SER A 44 -4.69 13.67 -24.03
N LYS A 45 -5.34 14.64 -24.70
CA LYS A 45 -6.45 15.47 -24.19
C LYS A 45 -7.76 14.71 -23.85
N HIS A 46 -7.69 13.40 -23.57
CA HIS A 46 -8.80 12.45 -23.55
C HIS A 46 -9.36 12.16 -22.14
N ARG A 47 -8.64 12.51 -21.06
CA ARG A 47 -9.05 12.28 -19.66
C ARG A 47 -9.06 13.59 -18.87
N SER A 48 -9.83 13.65 -17.78
CA SER A 48 -9.84 14.80 -16.86
C SER A 48 -8.42 15.08 -16.37
N VAL A 49 -7.84 16.18 -16.86
CA VAL A 49 -6.47 16.63 -16.56
C VAL A 49 -6.23 16.66 -15.05
N GLN A 50 -7.23 17.09 -14.29
CA GLN A 50 -7.18 17.19 -12.84
C GLN A 50 -6.89 15.85 -12.15
N HIS A 51 -7.55 14.77 -12.59
CA HIS A 51 -7.35 13.45 -12.00
C HIS A 51 -5.95 12.91 -12.30
N SER A 52 -5.48 13.07 -13.54
CA SER A 52 -4.14 12.64 -13.93
C SER A 52 -3.05 13.46 -13.22
N THR A 53 -3.25 14.77 -12.99
CA THR A 53 -2.31 15.59 -12.22
C THR A 53 -2.24 15.19 -10.75
N LEU A 54 -3.38 14.87 -10.12
CA LEU A 54 -3.41 14.43 -8.72
C LEU A 54 -2.69 13.11 -8.53
N LEU A 55 -2.94 12.13 -9.40
CA LEU A 55 -2.25 10.83 -9.37
C LEU A 55 -0.75 10.95 -9.64
N LEU A 56 -0.35 11.86 -10.53
CA LEU A 56 1.06 12.14 -10.80
C LEU A 56 1.75 12.75 -9.58
N SER A 57 1.13 13.76 -8.96
CA SER A 57 1.64 14.38 -7.73
C SER A 57 1.77 13.36 -6.61
N HIS A 58 0.74 12.54 -6.39
CA HIS A 58 0.77 11.45 -5.41
C HIS A 58 1.93 10.46 -5.66
N SER A 59 2.13 10.05 -6.92
CA SER A 59 3.23 9.13 -7.28
C SER A 59 4.61 9.71 -7.02
N LEU A 60 4.80 10.99 -7.34
CA LEU A 60 6.07 11.69 -7.11
C LEU A 60 6.34 11.84 -5.61
N LEU A 61 5.33 12.23 -4.82
CA LEU A 61 5.46 12.35 -3.37
C LEU A 61 5.84 11.01 -2.72
N LEU A 62 5.20 9.90 -3.12
CA LEU A 62 5.58 8.56 -2.64
C LEU A 62 7.05 8.23 -2.94
N LEU A 63 7.53 8.50 -4.16
CA LEU A 63 8.94 8.25 -4.50
C LEU A 63 9.89 9.15 -3.71
N VAL A 64 9.54 10.42 -3.50
CA VAL A 64 10.36 11.36 -2.72
C VAL A 64 10.51 10.86 -1.28
N PHE A 65 9.39 10.55 -0.61
CA PHE A 65 9.45 10.06 0.77
C PHE A 65 10.13 8.69 0.88
N ALA A 66 9.89 7.77 -0.07
CA ALA A 66 10.59 6.48 -0.09
C ALA A 66 12.12 6.66 -0.25
N SER A 67 12.54 7.65 -1.04
CA SER A 67 13.96 7.99 -1.20
C SER A 67 14.55 8.59 0.08
N LEU A 68 13.80 9.44 0.78
CA LEU A 68 14.22 10.00 2.08
C LEU A 68 14.37 8.92 3.14
N VAL A 69 13.46 7.95 3.20
CA VAL A 69 13.56 6.79 4.10
C VAL A 69 14.82 5.97 3.78
N LEU A 70 15.08 5.68 2.51
CA LEU A 70 16.29 4.94 2.12
C LEU A 70 17.57 5.71 2.45
N LEU A 71 17.61 7.01 2.14
CA LEU A 71 18.76 7.86 2.38
C LEU A 71 19.07 7.98 3.88
N THR A 72 18.06 8.26 4.70
CA THR A 72 18.21 8.40 6.15
C THR A 72 18.64 7.10 6.80
N ASN A 73 18.04 5.95 6.43
CA ASN A 73 18.46 4.65 6.94
C ASN A 73 19.93 4.34 6.58
N ASN A 74 20.32 4.51 5.32
CA ASN A 74 21.71 4.27 4.89
C ASN A 74 22.69 5.22 5.59
N TRP A 75 22.30 6.48 5.78
CA TRP A 75 23.16 7.45 6.47
C TRP A 75 23.36 7.08 7.92
N VAL A 76 22.29 6.67 8.63
CA VAL A 76 22.37 6.20 10.02
C VAL A 76 23.36 5.04 10.13
N VAL A 77 23.26 4.04 9.25
CA VAL A 77 24.20 2.89 9.21
C VAL A 77 25.64 3.34 8.99
N ILE A 78 25.89 4.16 7.97
CA ILE A 78 27.24 4.64 7.64
C ILE A 78 27.80 5.43 8.82
N SER A 79 26.99 6.29 9.42
CA SER A 79 27.40 7.12 10.55
C SER A 79 27.69 6.30 11.80
N ALA A 80 26.90 5.27 12.08
CA ALA A 80 27.15 4.33 13.17
C ALA A 80 28.49 3.59 12.95
N TYR A 81 28.75 3.10 11.74
CA TYR A 81 29.99 2.39 11.41
C TYR A 81 31.24 3.29 11.56
N ILE A 82 31.20 4.51 11.03
CA ILE A 82 32.31 5.47 11.13
C ILE A 82 32.55 5.88 12.59
N SER A 83 31.47 6.05 13.36
CA SER A 83 31.57 6.51 14.75
C SER A 83 32.08 5.42 15.68
N LEU A 84 31.71 4.16 15.44
CA LEU A 84 32.25 3.00 16.16
C LEU A 84 33.76 2.83 15.94
N HIS A 85 34.26 3.21 14.76
CA HIS A 85 35.69 3.12 14.44
C HIS A 85 36.52 4.25 15.08
N ASN A 86 35.92 5.41 15.34
CA ASN A 86 36.65 6.63 15.74
C ASN A 86 36.41 7.09 17.19
N ARG A 87 35.50 6.47 17.97
CA ARG A 87 35.17 6.91 19.34
C ARG A 87 34.93 5.77 20.33
N ALA A 88 35.13 6.08 21.61
CA ALA A 88 34.71 5.25 22.73
C ALA A 88 33.17 5.09 22.75
N PRO A 89 32.65 3.90 23.05
CA PRO A 89 31.21 3.60 23.00
C PRO A 89 30.42 4.45 24.00
N GLY A 90 29.28 5.02 23.59
CA GLY A 90 28.23 5.47 24.52
C GLY A 90 27.65 6.87 24.35
N GLN A 91 28.03 7.67 23.35
CA GLN A 91 27.39 8.99 23.12
C GLN A 91 26.72 9.07 21.74
N PRO A 92 25.38 9.26 21.67
CA PRO A 92 24.67 9.47 20.41
C PRO A 92 25.09 10.81 19.80
N LEU A 93 25.16 10.85 18.47
CA LEU A 93 25.59 12.05 17.77
C LEU A 93 24.41 13.01 17.58
N PRO A 94 24.61 14.33 17.68
CA PRO A 94 23.53 15.31 17.59
C PRO A 94 22.76 15.24 16.25
N TYR A 95 23.36 14.71 15.19
CA TYR A 95 22.70 14.53 13.90
C TYR A 95 21.85 13.25 13.80
N GLU A 96 22.04 12.26 14.69
CA GLU A 96 21.27 11.01 14.67
C GLU A 96 19.79 11.28 14.98
N VAL A 97 19.51 12.15 15.96
CA VAL A 97 18.13 12.52 16.32
C VAL A 97 17.41 13.17 15.13
N THR A 98 18.09 14.05 14.40
CA THR A 98 17.49 14.75 13.25
C THR A 98 17.18 13.77 12.10
N LEU A 99 18.08 12.83 11.83
CA LEU A 99 17.89 11.82 10.78
C LEU A 99 16.79 10.83 11.14
N VAL A 100 16.70 10.40 12.41
CA VAL A 100 15.62 9.54 12.88
C VAL A 100 14.27 10.26 12.76
N MET A 101 14.19 11.53 13.15
CA MET A 101 12.97 12.32 12.99
C MET A 101 12.55 12.45 11.52
N LEU A 102 13.51 12.76 10.63
CA LEU A 102 13.24 12.87 9.19
C LEU A 102 12.75 11.53 8.61
N ASN A 103 13.34 10.41 9.04
CA ASN A 103 12.91 9.07 8.65
C ASN A 103 11.48 8.79 9.10
N SER A 104 11.17 9.03 10.38
CA SER A 104 9.83 8.81 10.93
C SER A 104 8.77 9.68 10.24
N VAL A 105 9.04 10.97 10.03
CA VAL A 105 8.14 11.88 9.30
C VAL A 105 7.90 11.38 7.87
N SER A 106 8.96 10.90 7.21
CA SER A 106 8.84 10.35 5.85
C SER A 106 8.00 9.07 5.82
N GLN A 107 8.14 8.18 6.81
CA GLN A 107 7.33 6.97 6.91
C GLN A 107 5.85 7.29 7.20
N ILE A 108 5.56 8.23 8.10
CA ILE A 108 4.19 8.71 8.36
C ILE A 108 3.58 9.31 7.10
N ALA A 109 4.36 10.09 6.34
CA ALA A 109 3.91 10.65 5.08
C ALA A 109 3.58 9.56 4.04
N ILE A 110 4.40 8.51 3.95
CA ILE A 110 4.10 7.34 3.10
C ILE A 110 2.81 6.66 3.58
N SER A 111 2.69 6.36 4.87
CA SER A 111 1.50 5.76 5.48
C SER A 111 0.24 6.53 5.09
N CYS A 112 0.25 7.84 5.34
CA CYS A 112 -0.85 8.74 5.03
C CYS A 112 -1.22 8.74 3.54
N LEU A 113 -0.22 8.77 2.65
CA LEU A 113 -0.44 8.76 1.19
C LEU A 113 -1.05 7.42 0.75
N VAL A 114 -0.50 6.30 1.21
CA VAL A 114 -0.98 4.96 0.87
C VAL A 114 -2.42 4.78 1.34
N THR A 115 -2.72 5.06 2.60
CA THR A 115 -4.09 4.92 3.11
C THR A 115 -5.07 5.90 2.45
N ALA A 116 -4.63 7.10 2.06
CA ALA A 116 -5.48 8.01 1.28
C ALA A 116 -5.85 7.40 -0.08
N LEU A 117 -4.93 6.68 -0.74
CA LEU A 117 -5.21 5.95 -1.96
C LEU A 117 -6.20 4.80 -1.71
N GLU A 118 -6.05 4.07 -0.60
CA GLU A 118 -6.98 3.00 -0.20
C GLU A 118 -8.38 3.53 0.10
N LEU A 119 -8.49 4.63 0.85
CA LEU A 119 -9.75 5.30 1.15
C LEU A 119 -10.45 5.74 -0.15
N TRP A 120 -9.71 6.33 -1.09
CA TRP A 120 -10.23 6.64 -2.41
C TRP A 120 -10.77 5.39 -3.11
N ARG A 121 -10.04 4.27 -3.05
CA ARG A 121 -10.48 3.00 -3.65
C ARG A 121 -11.73 2.43 -3.00
N VAL A 122 -11.79 2.38 -1.67
CA VAL A 122 -12.97 1.96 -0.92
C VAL A 122 -14.16 2.83 -1.32
N SER A 123 -13.98 4.15 -1.36
CA SER A 123 -15.03 5.06 -1.82
C SER A 123 -15.50 4.73 -3.22
N VAL A 124 -14.60 4.54 -4.19
CA VAL A 124 -14.95 4.21 -5.59
C VAL A 124 -15.70 2.89 -5.69
N ILE A 125 -15.23 1.84 -5.01
CA ILE A 125 -15.82 0.49 -5.07
C ILE A 125 -17.21 0.44 -4.43
N TRP A 126 -17.43 1.24 -3.39
CA TRP A 126 -18.69 1.27 -2.66
C TRP A 126 -19.70 2.30 -3.19
N THR A 127 -19.34 3.13 -4.19
CA THR A 127 -20.21 4.19 -4.73
C THR A 127 -21.63 3.76 -5.11
N ALA A 128 -21.80 2.54 -5.62
CA ALA A 128 -23.10 2.03 -6.06
C ALA A 128 -23.89 1.31 -4.95
N SER A 129 -23.35 1.19 -3.73
CA SER A 129 -24.01 0.55 -2.61
C SER A 129 -24.73 1.56 -1.72
N PRO A 130 -25.94 1.25 -1.19
CA PRO A 130 -26.59 2.10 -0.19
C PRO A 130 -25.79 2.22 1.12
N TYR A 131 -24.85 1.29 1.37
CA TYR A 131 -23.98 1.30 2.53
C TYR A 131 -22.68 2.11 2.34
N MET A 132 -22.56 2.86 1.23
CA MET A 132 -21.37 3.67 0.94
C MET A 132 -21.04 4.62 2.10
N LEU A 133 -22.00 5.43 2.53
CA LEU A 133 -21.79 6.47 3.54
C LEU A 133 -21.28 5.91 4.88
N PRO A 134 -21.92 4.89 5.52
CA PRO A 134 -21.43 4.38 6.79
C PRO A 134 -20.07 3.70 6.67
N ILE A 135 -19.80 2.97 5.58
CA ILE A 135 -18.53 2.24 5.40
C ILE A 135 -17.37 3.19 5.14
N VAL A 136 -17.54 4.15 4.24
CA VAL A 136 -16.52 5.15 3.94
C VAL A 136 -16.26 6.04 5.16
N SER A 137 -17.32 6.43 5.90
CA SER A 137 -17.17 7.21 7.13
C SER A 137 -16.40 6.42 8.20
N PHE A 138 -16.74 5.15 8.40
CA PHE A 138 -16.02 4.27 9.33
C PHE A 138 -14.54 4.15 8.96
N PHE A 139 -14.23 3.86 7.69
CA PHE A 139 -12.85 3.74 7.21
C PHE A 139 -12.08 5.06 7.34
N THR A 140 -12.74 6.20 7.11
CA THR A 140 -12.16 7.54 7.29
C THR A 140 -11.81 7.81 8.76
N VAL A 141 -12.69 7.42 9.69
CA VAL A 141 -12.41 7.55 11.14
C VAL A 141 -11.23 6.67 11.54
N CYS A 142 -11.15 5.43 11.04
CA CYS A 142 -9.99 4.55 11.24
C CYS A 142 -8.70 5.20 10.73
N TYR A 143 -8.72 5.77 9.52
CA TYR A 143 -7.59 6.49 8.93
C TYR A 143 -7.10 7.64 9.81
N PHE A 144 -7.98 8.56 10.21
CA PHE A 144 -7.58 9.69 11.05
C PHE A 144 -7.12 9.28 12.44
N THR A 145 -7.71 8.21 13.00
CA THR A 145 -7.27 7.64 14.27
C THR A 145 -5.83 7.12 14.15
N MET A 146 -5.53 6.39 13.08
CA MET A 146 -4.19 5.86 12.83
C MET A 146 -3.15 6.95 12.59
N ALA A 147 -3.44 7.92 11.72
CA ALA A 147 -2.56 9.06 11.50
C ALA A 147 -2.31 9.84 12.81
N GLY A 148 -3.35 10.01 13.63
CA GLY A 148 -3.23 10.63 14.94
C GLY A 148 -2.34 9.85 15.91
N LEU A 149 -2.44 8.52 15.92
CA LEU A 149 -1.58 7.64 16.74
C LEU A 149 -0.11 7.70 16.30
N GLU A 150 0.17 7.67 14.99
CA GLU A 150 1.53 7.78 14.46
C GLU A 150 2.18 9.14 14.80
N ILE A 151 1.42 10.23 14.68
CA ILE A 151 1.89 11.58 15.07
C ILE A 151 2.11 11.65 16.58
N TYR A 152 1.22 11.07 17.38
CA TYR A 152 1.34 11.03 18.83
C TYR A 152 2.59 10.26 19.28
N GLU A 153 2.88 9.11 18.65
CA GLU A 153 4.10 8.34 18.88
C GLU A 153 5.35 9.18 18.58
N LEU A 154 5.38 9.89 17.45
CA LEU A 154 6.48 10.79 17.09
C LEU A 154 6.70 11.88 18.14
N ILE A 155 5.63 12.47 18.67
CA ILE A 155 5.70 13.51 19.71
C ILE A 155 6.28 12.94 21.02
N LEU A 156 5.88 11.73 21.42
CA LEU A 156 6.39 11.09 22.62
C LEU A 156 7.86 10.71 22.48
N TYR A 157 8.25 10.18 21.32
CA TYR A 157 9.63 9.90 21.00
C TYR A 157 10.51 11.15 21.15
N ASN A 158 10.04 12.30 20.66
CA ASN A 158 10.77 13.57 20.79
C ASN A 158 10.88 14.09 22.24
N LYS A 159 9.91 13.76 23.10
CA LYS A 159 9.93 14.16 24.50
C LYS A 159 10.83 13.28 25.38
N GLY A 160 11.44 12.24 24.82
CA GLY A 160 12.24 11.28 25.58
C GLY A 160 11.43 10.55 26.65
N VAL A 161 10.10 10.47 26.49
CA VAL A 161 9.25 9.69 27.38
C VAL A 161 9.56 8.23 27.13
N ASP A 162 9.93 7.50 28.18
CA ASP A 162 10.24 6.07 28.09
C ASP A 162 9.13 5.34 27.33
N GLN A 163 9.53 4.62 26.27
CA GLN A 163 8.65 3.86 25.38
C GLN A 163 7.83 2.78 26.11
N HIS A 164 8.06 2.57 27.40
CA HIS A 164 7.30 1.67 28.28
C HIS A 164 5.99 2.28 28.83
N ALA A 165 5.80 3.61 28.75
CA ALA A 165 4.58 4.26 29.26
C ALA A 165 3.36 4.09 28.34
N LEU A 166 3.59 3.80 27.06
CA LEU A 166 2.56 3.32 26.16
C LEU A 166 2.74 1.83 25.97
N ASP A 167 1.64 1.10 26.11
CA ASP A 167 1.57 -0.29 25.69
C ASP A 167 1.74 -0.31 24.17
N LEU A 168 3.00 -0.36 23.70
CA LEU A 168 3.40 -0.38 22.29
C LEU A 168 2.56 -1.40 21.50
N SER A 169 2.15 -2.47 22.16
CA SER A 169 1.24 -3.48 21.61
C SER A 169 -0.05 -2.88 21.02
N VAL A 170 -0.65 -1.86 21.65
CA VAL A 170 -1.89 -1.21 21.20
C VAL A 170 -1.66 -0.41 19.91
N LEU A 171 -0.52 0.28 19.79
CA LEU A 171 -0.14 1.02 18.58
C LEU A 171 0.07 0.06 17.40
N TRP A 172 0.80 -1.03 17.63
CA TRP A 172 1.07 -2.05 16.61
C TRP A 172 -0.19 -2.80 16.19
N ILE A 173 -1.11 -3.09 17.11
CA ILE A 173 -2.42 -3.67 16.78
C ILE A 173 -3.20 -2.71 15.88
N GLY A 174 -3.22 -1.41 16.20
CA GLY A 174 -3.85 -0.40 15.34
C GLY A 174 -3.27 -0.39 13.92
N ALA A 175 -1.94 -0.37 13.80
CA ALA A 175 -1.22 -0.32 12.54
C ALA A 175 -1.49 -1.52 11.62
N VAL A 176 -1.86 -2.67 12.19
CA VAL A 176 -2.20 -3.88 11.44
C VAL A 176 -3.68 -3.92 11.09
N LEU A 177 -4.55 -3.45 11.99
CA LEU A 177 -6.00 -3.52 11.83
C LEU A 177 -6.51 -2.65 10.67
N GLU A 178 -5.99 -1.45 10.51
CA GLU A 178 -6.41 -0.52 9.45
C GLU A 178 -6.26 -1.09 8.03
N PRO A 179 -5.07 -1.51 7.58
CA PRO A 179 -4.89 -2.08 6.24
C PRO A 179 -5.66 -3.40 6.07
N PHE A 180 -5.84 -4.15 7.17
CA PHE A 180 -6.61 -5.40 7.15
C PHE A 180 -8.11 -5.15 6.95
N ILE A 181 -8.67 -4.14 7.61
CA ILE A 181 -10.06 -3.70 7.39
C ILE A 181 -10.23 -3.25 5.94
N GLY A 182 -9.32 -2.45 5.41
CA GLY A 182 -9.34 -2.01 4.01
C GLY A 182 -9.35 -3.20 3.04
N PHE A 183 -8.44 -4.15 3.26
CA PHE A 183 -8.37 -5.39 2.49
C PHE A 183 -9.67 -6.20 2.53
N ILE A 184 -10.28 -6.39 3.71
CA ILE A 184 -11.54 -7.12 3.85
C ILE A 184 -12.68 -6.39 3.14
N LEU A 185 -12.80 -5.08 3.29
CA LEU A 185 -13.87 -4.29 2.68
C LEU A 185 -13.79 -4.33 1.15
N ILE A 186 -12.58 -4.19 0.60
CA ILE A 186 -12.33 -4.26 -0.85
C ILE A 186 -12.60 -5.68 -1.35
N SER A 187 -11.92 -6.68 -0.78
CA SER A 187 -12.00 -8.07 -1.24
C SER A 187 -13.40 -8.66 -1.07
N GLY A 188 -14.04 -8.39 0.06
CA GLY A 188 -15.39 -8.87 0.39
C GLY A 188 -16.44 -8.33 -0.58
N ARG A 189 -16.41 -7.01 -0.88
CA ARG A 189 -17.33 -6.40 -1.85
C ARG A 189 -17.14 -6.99 -3.24
N ILE A 190 -15.90 -7.19 -3.66
CA ILE A 190 -15.58 -7.78 -4.96
C ILE A 190 -16.11 -9.21 -5.07
N ILE A 191 -15.86 -10.05 -4.06
CA ILE A 191 -16.36 -11.44 -4.03
C ILE A 191 -17.90 -11.46 -4.05
N TYR A 192 -18.55 -10.56 -3.29
CA TYR A 192 -20.00 -10.44 -3.27
C TYR A 192 -20.57 -10.10 -4.65
N VAL A 193 -20.03 -9.07 -5.31
CA VAL A 193 -20.47 -8.67 -6.66
C VAL A 193 -20.25 -9.79 -7.67
N ARG A 194 -19.12 -10.49 -7.59
CA ARG A 194 -18.85 -11.65 -8.45
C ARG A 194 -19.86 -12.76 -8.25
N ARG A 195 -20.18 -13.14 -7.00
CA ARG A 195 -21.18 -14.16 -6.70
C ARG A 195 -22.56 -13.77 -7.23
N ARG A 196 -22.93 -12.50 -7.12
CA ARG A 196 -24.18 -11.97 -7.67
C ARG A 196 -24.21 -12.07 -9.19
N ILE A 197 -23.16 -11.62 -9.88
CA ILE A 197 -23.05 -11.71 -11.34
C ILE A 197 -23.07 -13.16 -11.81
N ALA A 198 -22.33 -14.05 -11.15
CA ALA A 198 -22.34 -15.48 -11.46
C ALA A 198 -23.73 -16.10 -11.30
N SER A 199 -24.48 -15.72 -10.26
CA SER A 199 -25.85 -16.20 -10.06
C SER A 199 -26.84 -15.70 -11.11
N LEU A 200 -26.61 -14.50 -11.67
CA LEU A 200 -27.44 -13.93 -12.73
C LEU A 200 -27.09 -14.46 -14.12
N LEU A 201 -25.85 -14.90 -14.33
CA LEU A 201 -25.30 -15.37 -15.61
C LEU A 201 -25.27 -16.89 -15.75
N ASN A 202 -26.07 -17.65 -14.99
CA ASN A 202 -26.19 -19.11 -15.09
C ASN A 202 -26.66 -19.59 -16.49
N GLY A 203 -25.82 -19.46 -17.52
CA GLY A 203 -26.06 -19.97 -18.88
C GLY A 203 -25.34 -19.27 -20.04
N VAL A 204 -24.82 -18.05 -19.94
CA VAL A 204 -24.37 -17.31 -21.15
C VAL A 204 -22.96 -16.69 -21.03
N SER A 205 -22.07 -17.28 -21.84
CA SER A 205 -20.70 -16.95 -22.26
C SER A 205 -19.60 -16.58 -21.22
N PRO A 206 -18.48 -17.34 -21.17
CA PRO A 206 -17.37 -17.14 -20.23
C PRO A 206 -16.41 -15.98 -20.58
N GLN A 207 -16.59 -15.31 -21.71
CA GLN A 207 -15.60 -14.37 -22.25
C GLN A 207 -15.57 -13.01 -21.53
N SER A 208 -16.72 -12.50 -21.09
CA SER A 208 -16.81 -11.27 -20.30
C SER A 208 -16.23 -11.49 -18.90
N SER A 209 -16.54 -12.64 -18.27
CA SER A 209 -16.04 -13.07 -16.95
C SER A 209 -14.50 -13.08 -16.81
N ASN A 210 -13.76 -13.43 -17.86
CA ASN A 210 -12.30 -13.58 -17.81
C ASN A 210 -11.54 -12.27 -17.62
N ASN A 211 -11.98 -11.18 -18.26
CA ASN A 211 -11.32 -9.87 -18.14
C ASN A 211 -11.50 -9.29 -16.73
N TYR A 212 -12.67 -9.50 -16.11
CA TYR A 212 -12.97 -9.04 -14.76
C TYR A 212 -12.28 -9.88 -13.68
N THR A 213 -12.14 -11.20 -13.90
CA THR A 213 -11.41 -12.08 -12.99
C THR A 213 -9.95 -11.69 -12.86
N SER A 214 -9.33 -11.24 -13.96
CA SER A 214 -7.96 -10.71 -13.94
C SER A 214 -7.86 -9.45 -13.08
N ALA A 215 -8.73 -8.45 -13.28
CA ALA A 215 -8.70 -7.19 -12.53
C ALA A 215 -8.88 -7.40 -11.01
N ILE A 216 -9.80 -8.29 -10.64
CA ILE A 216 -10.06 -8.67 -9.25
C ILE A 216 -8.84 -9.36 -8.63
N ALA A 217 -8.33 -10.40 -9.29
CA ALA A 217 -7.19 -11.18 -8.80
C ALA A 217 -5.96 -10.29 -8.56
N ILE A 218 -5.73 -9.34 -9.45
CA ILE A 218 -4.62 -8.40 -9.38
C ILE A 218 -4.76 -7.40 -8.22
N ILE A 219 -5.98 -6.90 -7.97
CA ILE A 219 -6.23 -5.96 -6.87
C ILE A 219 -6.06 -6.67 -5.53
N THR A 220 -6.61 -7.88 -5.41
CA THR A 220 -6.40 -8.71 -4.22
C THR A 220 -4.92 -9.04 -4.03
N GLU A 221 -4.19 -9.35 -5.10
CA GLU A 221 -2.76 -9.66 -5.04
C GLU A 221 -1.93 -8.46 -4.56
N SER A 222 -2.27 -7.25 -4.99
CA SER A 222 -1.51 -6.03 -4.63
C SER A 222 -1.64 -5.69 -3.14
N TYR A 223 -2.83 -5.81 -2.56
CA TYR A 223 -3.05 -5.56 -1.12
C TYR A 223 -2.65 -6.74 -0.23
N THR A 224 -2.65 -7.97 -0.78
CA THR A 224 -2.14 -9.14 -0.05
C THR A 224 -0.69 -8.94 0.34
N LEU A 225 0.14 -8.34 -0.54
CA LEU A 225 1.53 -8.05 -0.21
C LEU A 225 1.64 -7.19 1.06
N MET A 226 0.90 -6.08 1.12
CA MET A 226 0.91 -5.19 2.28
C MET A 226 0.44 -5.91 3.55
N VAL A 227 -0.69 -6.62 3.48
CA VAL A 227 -1.25 -7.36 4.64
C VAL A 227 -0.28 -8.43 5.14
N VAL A 228 0.38 -9.17 4.25
CA VAL A 228 1.35 -10.20 4.62
C VAL A 228 2.55 -9.61 5.36
N PHE A 229 3.09 -8.48 4.90
CA PHE A 229 4.21 -7.82 5.57
C PHE A 229 3.81 -7.27 6.94
N GLN A 230 2.62 -6.69 7.06
CA GLN A 230 2.09 -6.19 8.32
C GLN A 230 1.84 -7.31 9.34
N ILE A 231 1.18 -8.39 8.92
CA ILE A 231 0.97 -9.58 9.77
C ILE A 231 2.30 -10.19 10.18
N SER A 232 3.27 -10.30 9.26
CA SER A 232 4.60 -10.83 9.59
C SER A 232 5.31 -9.98 10.65
N THR A 233 5.19 -8.65 10.55
CA THR A 233 5.71 -7.71 11.55
C THR A 233 4.99 -7.86 12.89
N ALA A 234 3.67 -7.98 12.89
CA ALA A 234 2.85 -8.16 14.09
C ALA A 234 3.13 -9.48 14.82
N ILE A 235 3.27 -10.57 14.07
CA ILE A 235 3.62 -11.88 14.62
C ILE A 235 5.04 -11.81 15.21
N SER A 236 5.97 -11.17 14.50
CA SER A 236 7.35 -11.04 14.96
C SER A 236 7.48 -10.22 16.25
N THR A 237 6.58 -9.27 16.51
CA THR A 237 6.57 -8.49 17.75
C THR A 237 5.85 -9.20 18.90
N THR A 238 4.71 -9.82 18.63
CA THR A 238 3.86 -10.44 19.67
C THR A 238 4.43 -11.75 20.21
N ILE A 239 5.05 -12.57 19.37
CA ILE A 239 5.58 -13.89 19.78
C ILE A 239 6.95 -13.79 20.46
N PHE A 240 7.78 -12.80 20.10
CA PHE A 240 9.20 -12.77 20.47
C PHE A 240 9.59 -11.68 21.48
N ASN A 241 8.64 -11.22 22.30
CA ASN A 241 8.83 -10.29 23.43
C ASN A 241 10.18 -10.49 24.20
N PRO A 242 10.89 -9.49 24.75
CA PRO A 242 11.17 -8.11 24.31
C PRO A 242 12.47 -7.98 23.50
N GLN A 243 13.12 -9.09 23.15
CA GLN A 243 14.32 -9.10 22.33
C GLN A 243 13.90 -9.00 20.87
N GLN A 244 13.80 -7.79 20.34
CA GLN A 244 13.48 -7.50 18.93
C GLN A 244 14.17 -8.52 18.01
N PRO A 245 13.47 -9.55 17.50
CA PRO A 245 14.14 -10.60 16.77
C PRO A 245 14.65 -10.03 15.44
N PRO A 246 15.74 -10.55 14.87
CA PRO A 246 16.27 -10.07 13.59
C PRO A 246 15.22 -10.13 12.46
N VAL A 247 14.26 -11.07 12.56
CA VAL A 247 13.13 -11.19 11.63
C VAL A 247 12.19 -9.98 11.73
N PHE A 248 11.95 -9.45 12.94
CA PHE A 248 11.17 -8.22 13.11
C PHE A 248 11.87 -7.06 12.41
N MET A 249 13.18 -6.88 12.64
CA MET A 249 13.94 -5.80 11.99
C MET A 249 13.89 -5.94 10.48
N LEU A 250 14.01 -7.17 9.95
CA LEU A 250 13.89 -7.42 8.53
C LEU A 250 12.58 -6.86 7.95
N PHE A 251 11.44 -7.23 8.53
CA PHE A 251 10.14 -6.79 8.04
C PHE A 251 9.89 -5.31 8.29
N ALA A 252 10.23 -4.80 9.47
CA ALA A 252 10.03 -3.40 9.84
C ALA A 252 10.78 -2.45 8.89
N ARG A 253 12.02 -2.77 8.49
CA ARG A 253 12.81 -1.94 7.58
C ARG A 253 12.31 -1.98 6.14
N ILE A 254 11.77 -3.12 5.69
CA ILE A 254 11.25 -3.29 4.33
C ILE A 254 9.81 -2.75 4.20
N ASN A 255 9.06 -2.68 5.30
CA ASN A 255 7.63 -2.35 5.33
C ASN A 255 7.26 -1.09 4.53
N PRO A 256 7.95 0.06 4.67
CA PRO A 256 7.57 1.28 3.94
C PRO A 256 7.62 1.09 2.42
N TYR A 257 8.59 0.34 1.90
CA TYR A 257 8.69 0.06 0.47
C TYR A 257 7.62 -0.91 0.00
N SER A 258 7.22 -1.87 0.84
CA SER A 258 6.11 -2.78 0.52
C SER A 258 4.80 -2.02 0.30
N TRP A 259 4.54 -0.97 1.09
CA TRP A 259 3.36 -0.11 0.95
C TRP A 259 3.41 0.71 -0.34
N VAL A 260 4.59 1.24 -0.67
CA VAL A 260 4.83 1.99 -1.92
C VAL A 260 4.65 1.08 -3.15
N ILE A 261 5.19 -0.15 -3.12
CA ILE A 261 5.01 -1.15 -4.18
C ILE A 261 3.52 -1.48 -4.36
N ALA A 262 2.82 -1.80 -3.27
CA ALA A 262 1.38 -2.10 -3.30
C ALA A 262 0.59 -0.94 -3.92
N SER A 263 0.88 0.30 -3.51
CA SER A 263 0.26 1.51 -4.04
C SER A 263 0.52 1.68 -5.53
N PHE A 264 1.75 1.49 -6.00
CA PHE A 264 2.06 1.57 -7.42
C PHE A 264 1.46 0.45 -8.24
N LEU A 265 1.35 -0.77 -7.71
CA LEU A 265 0.64 -1.86 -8.39
C LEU A 265 -0.83 -1.49 -8.57
N VAL A 266 -1.48 -0.97 -7.53
CA VAL A 266 -2.86 -0.47 -7.60
C VAL A 266 -3.01 0.63 -8.65
N LEU A 267 -2.09 1.61 -8.65
CA LEU A 267 -2.12 2.73 -9.59
C LEU A 267 -1.87 2.30 -11.03
N TYR A 268 -0.85 1.46 -11.26
CA TYR A 268 -0.50 0.92 -12.57
C TYR A 268 -1.72 0.27 -13.24
N ARG A 269 -2.60 -0.37 -12.45
CA ARG A 269 -3.82 -1.00 -12.94
C ARG A 269 -4.94 0.00 -13.25
N VAL A 270 -5.05 1.11 -12.50
CA VAL A 270 -5.92 2.25 -12.90
C VAL A 270 -5.54 2.73 -14.29
N LEU A 271 -4.24 2.88 -14.54
CA LEU A 271 -3.70 3.41 -15.79
C LEU A 271 -3.83 2.43 -16.97
N GLN A 272 -4.02 1.14 -16.70
CA GLN A 272 -4.31 0.15 -17.75
C GLN A 272 -5.79 0.15 -18.18
N ASN A 273 -6.64 1.05 -17.65
CA ASN A 273 -8.10 1.03 -17.84
C ASN A 273 -8.76 -0.31 -17.46
N ARG A 274 -8.11 -1.08 -16.57
CA ARG A 274 -8.66 -2.32 -16.01
C ARG A 274 -9.27 -2.09 -14.62
N ALA A 275 -9.59 -0.85 -14.28
CA ALA A 275 -10.10 -0.48 -12.97
C ALA A 275 -11.63 -0.39 -12.97
N TRP A 276 -12.23 -0.80 -11.85
CA TRP A 276 -13.66 -0.65 -11.56
C TRP A 276 -14.04 0.83 -11.62
N SER A 277 -14.92 1.21 -12.56
CA SER A 277 -15.54 2.54 -12.63
C SER A 277 -16.97 2.47 -12.08
N PRO A 278 -17.55 3.59 -11.60
CA PRO A 278 -18.97 3.64 -11.25
C PRO A 278 -19.89 3.23 -12.41
N SER A 279 -19.47 3.51 -13.65
CA SER A 279 -20.19 3.07 -14.86
C SER A 279 -20.10 1.55 -15.09
N THR A 280 -19.11 0.85 -14.52
CA THR A 280 -18.95 -0.60 -14.67
C THR A 280 -20.15 -1.32 -14.06
N GLU A 281 -20.64 -0.91 -12.88
CA GLU A 281 -21.83 -1.53 -12.28
C GLU A 281 -23.10 -1.25 -13.11
N HIS A 282 -23.19 -0.07 -13.71
CA HIS A 282 -24.31 0.27 -14.59
C HIS A 282 -24.26 -0.52 -15.91
N GLU A 283 -23.10 -0.62 -16.56
CA GLU A 283 -22.91 -1.43 -17.77
C GLU A 283 -23.18 -2.92 -17.53
N LEU A 284 -22.79 -3.44 -16.36
CA LEU A 284 -23.05 -4.82 -15.94
C LEU A 284 -24.55 -5.10 -15.72
N THR A 285 -25.30 -4.13 -15.21
CA THR A 285 -26.75 -4.28 -14.97
C THR A 285 -27.58 -4.02 -16.22
N THR A 286 -27.08 -3.24 -17.18
CA THR A 286 -27.82 -2.88 -18.40
C THR A 286 -27.52 -3.77 -19.60
N LEU A 287 -26.90 -4.95 -19.39
CA LEU A 287 -26.61 -5.99 -20.40
C LEU A 287 -27.38 -5.76 -21.71
N ARG A 288 -26.77 -5.01 -22.64
CA ARG A 288 -27.31 -4.79 -23.98
C ARG A 288 -27.10 -6.11 -24.69
N TRP A 289 -28.16 -6.91 -24.74
CA TRP A 289 -28.24 -7.99 -25.71
C TRP A 289 -28.13 -7.33 -27.08
N ASN A 290 -26.94 -7.39 -27.69
CA ASN A 290 -26.82 -7.27 -29.13
C ASN A 290 -27.60 -8.46 -29.67
N ASN A 291 -28.91 -8.27 -29.85
CA ASN A 291 -29.69 -9.12 -30.72
C ASN A 291 -29.15 -8.82 -32.11
N GLU A 292 -28.11 -9.55 -32.51
CA GLU A 292 -27.79 -9.77 -33.90
C GLU A 292 -29.05 -10.37 -34.54
N THR A 293 -29.91 -9.50 -35.03
CA THR A 293 -30.88 -9.82 -36.08
C THR A 293 -30.07 -10.10 -37.36
N GLU A 294 -29.37 -11.23 -37.37
CA GLU A 294 -28.66 -11.77 -38.54
C GLU A 294 -29.35 -13.04 -39.06
N SER A 295 -30.67 -13.18 -38.82
CA SER A 295 -31.40 -14.40 -39.17
C SER A 295 -32.74 -14.22 -39.90
N LEU A 296 -33.04 -13.04 -40.48
CA LEU A 296 -34.27 -12.89 -41.30
C LEU A 296 -34.09 -12.30 -42.71
N ASP A 297 -32.96 -11.70 -43.07
CA ASP A 297 -32.77 -11.19 -44.46
C ASP A 297 -32.15 -12.22 -45.43
N ASN A 298 -31.70 -13.38 -44.96
CA ASN A 298 -31.20 -14.46 -45.83
C ASN A 298 -32.22 -15.59 -46.11
N ALA A 299 -33.45 -15.47 -45.63
CA ALA A 299 -34.52 -16.45 -45.89
C ALA A 299 -35.52 -16.01 -46.98
N SER A 300 -35.34 -14.83 -47.60
CA SER A 300 -36.20 -14.33 -48.68
C SER A 300 -35.56 -14.39 -50.07
N ASN A 301 -34.41 -15.03 -50.22
CA ASN A 301 -33.71 -15.21 -51.50
C ASN A 301 -33.30 -16.68 -51.74
N VAL A 302 -34.25 -17.62 -51.70
CA VAL A 302 -34.20 -18.91 -52.43
C VAL A 302 -35.60 -19.30 -52.84
#